data_AF-A0A5C0UHH2-F1
#
_entry.id   AF-A0A5C0UHH2-F1
#
_cell.length_a   1.000
_cell.length_b   1.000
_cell.length_c   1.000
_cell.angle_alpha   90.00
_cell.angle_beta   90.00
_cell.angle_gamma   90.00
#
_symmetry.space_group_name_H-M   'P 1'
#
loop_
_entity.id
_entity.type
_entity.pdbx_description
1 polymer ?
#
loop_
_entity_poly.entity_id
_entity_poly.type
_entity_poly.pdbx_seq_one_letter_code
_entity_poly.pdbx_strand_id
1 'polypeptide(L)'
;MIQFRMDSNSIYSNISRFKISLSKLSTKLSKYFRPKGFSFFEIGIVIFLISILLGYVIKKGSTIMEKTKMFEVSNKIRDTKMSIESFKISHGFLPGDCPHKNMYKPGNGNNIIEGKGLEKDSESYVFWDHLYMHENTKIPKSHFISVMGGGIITVEQNPDGLEDAWLIIGKPVTSTNRANGPLFSYTNIIELIKNLSDSIDDGELMIKTANEGSAKKPEEISNENKQSSKKIFTAYIRI
;
A
#
# COMPACT_ATOMS: atom_id res chain seq x y z
N MET A 1 23.25 -19.20 -45.41
CA MET A 1 22.21 -20.07 -44.80
C MET A 1 22.77 -21.48 -44.78
N ILE A 2 23.29 -21.93 -43.63
CA ILE A 2 23.94 -23.25 -43.50
C ILE A 2 22.96 -24.16 -42.76
N GLN A 3 22.48 -25.20 -43.44
CA GLN A 3 21.51 -26.15 -42.90
C GLN A 3 22.28 -27.37 -42.35
N PHE A 4 22.36 -27.48 -41.03
CA PHE A 4 22.93 -28.65 -40.36
C PHE A 4 21.92 -29.81 -40.41
N ARG A 5 22.23 -30.83 -41.19
CA ARG A 5 21.50 -32.11 -41.20
C ARG A 5 22.15 -33.02 -40.16
N MET A 6 21.51 -33.17 -39.00
CA MET A 6 21.91 -34.15 -37.99
C MET A 6 21.27 -35.51 -38.29
N ASP A 7 22.11 -36.54 -38.43
CA ASP A 7 21.68 -37.93 -38.61
C ASP A 7 21.06 -38.50 -37.33
N SER A 8 19.76 -38.76 -37.39
CA SER A 8 18.93 -39.25 -36.28
C SER A 8 19.39 -40.59 -35.69
N ASN A 9 20.12 -41.40 -36.46
CA ASN A 9 20.53 -42.75 -36.04
C ASN A 9 21.64 -42.75 -34.97
N SER A 10 22.44 -41.69 -34.87
CA SER A 10 23.48 -41.53 -33.84
C SER A 10 22.91 -41.26 -32.43
N ILE A 11 21.73 -40.62 -32.37
CA ILE A 11 21.12 -40.19 -31.11
C ILE A 11 20.51 -41.41 -30.37
N TYR A 12 19.87 -42.34 -31.09
CA TYR A 12 19.20 -43.48 -30.48
C TYR A 12 20.18 -44.50 -29.85
N SER A 13 21.38 -44.68 -30.40
CA SER A 13 22.36 -45.62 -29.82
C SER A 13 22.99 -45.12 -28.52
N ASN A 14 23.13 -43.80 -28.37
CA ASN A 14 23.70 -43.21 -27.16
C ASN A 14 22.69 -43.19 -26.00
N ILE A 15 21.40 -42.98 -26.28
CA ILE A 15 20.34 -43.01 -25.28
C ILE A 15 20.17 -44.42 -24.67
N SER A 16 20.26 -45.48 -25.50
CA SER A 16 20.11 -46.86 -25.01
C SER A 16 21.26 -47.30 -24.10
N ARG A 17 22.51 -46.91 -24.42
CA ARG A 17 23.68 -47.17 -23.57
C ARG A 17 23.61 -46.43 -22.22
N PHE A 18 23.11 -45.20 -22.21
CA PHE A 18 22.95 -44.43 -20.97
C PHE A 18 21.92 -45.06 -20.02
N LYS A 19 20.82 -45.58 -20.58
CA LYS A 19 19.73 -46.22 -19.81
C LYS A 19 20.19 -47.52 -19.11
N ILE A 20 21.06 -48.31 -19.76
CA ILE A 20 21.62 -49.55 -19.20
C ILE A 20 22.63 -49.26 -18.08
N SER A 21 23.35 -48.14 -18.15
CA SER A 21 24.29 -47.72 -17.10
C SER A 21 23.57 -47.25 -15.83
N LEU A 22 22.46 -46.53 -15.98
CA LEU A 22 21.65 -46.02 -14.87
C LEU A 22 20.95 -47.12 -14.06
N SER A 23 20.45 -48.17 -14.72
CA SER A 23 19.78 -49.29 -14.03
C SER A 23 20.74 -50.10 -13.17
N LYS A 24 22.01 -50.25 -13.60
CA LYS A 24 23.07 -50.90 -12.83
C LYS A 24 23.58 -50.04 -11.67
N LEU A 25 23.53 -48.71 -11.78
CA LEU A 25 23.85 -47.80 -10.67
C LEU A 25 22.76 -47.81 -9.59
N SER A 26 21.48 -47.80 -10.00
CA SER A 26 20.33 -47.85 -9.09
C SER A 26 20.33 -49.11 -8.20
N THR A 27 20.65 -50.27 -8.77
CA THR A 27 20.70 -51.54 -8.02
C THR A 27 21.90 -51.64 -7.07
N LYS A 28 23.01 -50.93 -7.34
CA LYS A 28 24.12 -50.84 -6.38
C LYS A 28 23.85 -49.85 -5.25
N LEU A 29 23.14 -48.75 -5.53
CA LEU A 29 22.79 -47.74 -4.53
C LEU A 29 21.76 -48.23 -3.50
N SER A 30 20.80 -49.07 -3.91
CA SER A 30 19.79 -49.61 -2.98
C SER A 30 20.37 -50.56 -1.93
N LYS A 31 21.54 -51.17 -2.18
CA LYS A 31 22.19 -52.10 -1.24
C LYS A 31 22.82 -51.41 -0.03
N TYR A 32 23.07 -50.10 -0.11
CA TYR A 32 23.58 -49.28 0.99
C TYR A 32 22.47 -48.64 1.83
N PHE A 33 21.25 -48.52 1.28
CA PHE A 33 20.06 -48.11 2.02
C PHE A 33 19.35 -49.33 2.60
N ARG A 34 19.98 -50.00 3.59
CA ARG A 34 19.18 -50.82 4.50
C ARG A 34 18.32 -49.85 5.32
N PRO A 35 16.98 -50.01 5.38
CA PRO A 35 16.13 -49.15 6.18
C PRO A 35 16.41 -49.45 7.66
N LYS A 36 17.41 -48.80 8.23
CA LYS A 36 17.52 -48.66 9.68
C LYS A 36 16.34 -47.79 10.09
N GLY A 37 15.53 -48.27 11.03
CA GLY A 37 14.46 -47.47 11.61
C GLY A 37 15.06 -46.14 12.09
N PHE A 38 14.38 -45.03 11.78
CA PHE A 38 14.84 -43.71 12.14
C PHE A 38 15.10 -43.65 13.64
N SER A 39 16.30 -43.22 14.02
CA SER A 39 16.58 -42.95 15.43
C SER A 39 15.71 -41.79 15.90
N PHE A 40 15.23 -41.85 17.14
CA PHE A 40 14.52 -40.74 17.77
C PHE A 40 15.34 -39.44 17.70
N PHE A 41 16.67 -39.57 17.77
CA PHE A 41 17.59 -38.44 17.66
C PHE A 41 17.60 -37.81 16.25
N GLU A 42 17.56 -38.61 15.19
CA GLU A 42 17.53 -38.10 13.81
C GLU A 42 16.24 -37.32 13.53
N ILE A 43 15.10 -37.84 14.00
CA ILE A 43 13.82 -37.14 13.87
C ILE A 43 13.82 -35.84 14.69
N GLY A 44 14.40 -35.86 15.90
CA GLY A 44 14.53 -34.66 16.72
C GLY A 44 15.31 -33.54 16.03
N ILE A 45 16.43 -33.88 15.37
CA ILE A 45 17.24 -32.91 14.64
C ILE A 45 16.53 -32.35 13.41
N VAL A 46 15.76 -33.17 12.70
CA VAL A 46 15.00 -32.72 11.52
C VAL A 46 13.90 -31.74 11.93
N ILE A 47 13.16 -32.04 13.01
CA ILE A 47 12.11 -31.14 13.54
C ILE A 47 12.73 -29.81 13.99
N PHE A 48 13.90 -29.86 14.64
CA PHE A 48 14.62 -28.66 15.05
C PHE A 48 15.02 -27.79 13.85
N LEU A 49 15.58 -28.40 12.80
CA LEU A 49 15.96 -27.68 11.58
C LEU A 49 14.74 -27.06 10.87
N ILE A 50 13.63 -27.79 10.75
CA ILE A 50 12.39 -27.28 10.16
C ILE A 50 11.83 -26.12 10.98
N SER A 51 11.88 -26.20 12.32
CA SER A 51 11.42 -25.14 13.20
C SER A 51 12.22 -23.84 13.02
N ILE A 52 13.55 -23.94 12.89
CA ILE A 52 14.41 -22.79 12.60
C ILE A 52 14.10 -22.20 11.23
N LEU A 53 13.94 -23.05 10.21
CA LEU A 53 13.67 -22.61 8.84
C LEU A 53 12.32 -21.85 8.77
N LEU A 54 11.28 -22.39 9.41
CA LEU A 54 9.98 -21.73 9.51
C LEU A 54 10.08 -20.40 10.27
N GLY A 55 10.82 -20.36 11.38
CA GLY A 55 11.06 -19.12 12.14
C GLY A 55 11.73 -18.03 11.31
N TYR A 56 12.68 -18.40 10.43
CA TYR A 56 13.35 -17.44 9.54
C TYR A 56 12.42 -16.84 8.48
N VAL A 57 11.56 -17.66 7.86
CA VAL A 57 10.63 -17.22 6.82
C VAL A 57 9.55 -16.29 7.38
N ILE A 58 8.96 -16.63 8.52
CA ILE A 58 7.87 -15.85 9.14
C ILE A 58 8.33 -14.43 9.49
N LYS A 59 9.58 -14.27 9.98
CA LYS A 59 10.11 -12.95 10.38
C LYS A 59 10.29 -11.99 9.20
N LYS A 60 10.52 -12.49 7.98
CA LYS A 60 10.63 -11.65 6.78
C LYS A 60 9.29 -11.34 6.13
N GLY A 61 8.27 -12.18 6.34
CA GLY A 61 6.96 -11.99 5.73
C GLY A 61 6.23 -10.73 6.24
N SER A 62 6.39 -10.39 7.52
CA SER A 62 5.71 -9.22 8.11
C SER A 62 6.15 -7.90 7.49
N THR A 63 7.46 -7.72 7.27
CA THR A 63 7.99 -6.48 6.70
C THR A 63 7.61 -6.32 5.24
N ILE A 64 7.64 -7.39 4.44
CA ILE A 64 7.22 -7.35 3.03
C ILE A 64 5.75 -6.98 2.91
N MET A 65 4.89 -7.54 3.76
CA MET A 65 3.47 -7.24 3.75
C MET A 65 3.16 -5.78 4.11
N GLU A 66 3.91 -5.19 5.05
CA GLU A 66 3.76 -3.77 5.40
C GLU A 66 4.12 -2.84 4.23
N LYS A 67 5.22 -3.14 3.52
CA LYS A 67 5.63 -2.36 2.34
C LYS A 67 4.59 -2.37 1.23
N THR A 68 4.04 -3.54 0.92
CA THR A 68 3.00 -3.68 -0.11
C THR A 68 1.76 -2.86 0.24
N LYS A 69 1.40 -2.79 1.54
CA LYS A 69 0.28 -1.96 2.00
C LYS A 69 0.58 -0.46 1.82
N MET A 70 1.79 0.00 2.13
CA MET A 70 2.17 1.41 1.89
C MET A 70 2.12 1.76 0.41
N PHE A 71 2.57 0.84 -0.44
CA PHE A 71 2.51 1.01 -1.88
C PHE A 71 1.07 1.13 -2.39
N GLU A 72 0.16 0.30 -1.90
CA GLU A 72 -1.26 0.38 -2.21
C GLU A 72 -1.86 1.74 -1.79
N VAL A 73 -1.53 2.21 -0.58
CA VAL A 73 -1.97 3.52 -0.09
C VAL A 73 -1.41 4.65 -0.96
N SER A 74 -0.14 4.57 -1.33
CA SER A 74 0.51 5.57 -2.21
C SER A 74 -0.17 5.63 -3.59
N ASN A 75 -0.51 4.48 -4.17
CA ASN A 75 -1.23 4.42 -5.43
C ASN A 75 -2.64 4.99 -5.32
N LYS A 76 -3.38 4.64 -4.26
CA LYS A 76 -4.72 5.22 -4.01
C LYS A 76 -4.68 6.74 -3.93
N ILE A 77 -3.68 7.30 -3.27
CA ILE A 77 -3.48 8.75 -3.18
C ILE A 77 -3.21 9.34 -4.56
N ARG A 78 -2.30 8.73 -5.33
CA ARG A 78 -1.95 9.19 -6.67
C ARG A 78 -3.16 9.17 -7.61
N ASP A 79 -3.90 8.06 -7.62
CA ASP A 79 -5.10 7.90 -8.44
C ASP A 79 -6.18 8.92 -8.03
N THR A 80 -6.31 9.19 -6.74
CA THR A 80 -7.22 10.22 -6.22
C THR A 80 -6.81 11.61 -6.71
N LYS A 81 -5.52 11.98 -6.59
CA LYS A 81 -5.01 13.27 -7.09
C LYS A 81 -5.23 13.44 -8.58
N MET A 82 -4.90 12.43 -9.37
CA MET A 82 -5.12 12.46 -10.82
C MET A 82 -6.61 12.65 -11.16
N SER A 83 -7.50 12.02 -10.39
CA SER A 83 -8.94 12.17 -10.57
C SER A 83 -9.44 13.56 -10.18
N ILE A 84 -8.88 14.16 -9.13
CA ILE A 84 -9.18 15.55 -8.73
C ILE A 84 -8.75 16.53 -9.82
N GLU A 85 -7.53 16.39 -10.34
CA GLU A 85 -7.02 17.23 -11.41
C GLU A 85 -7.82 17.05 -12.71
N SER A 86 -8.14 15.80 -13.07
CA SER A 86 -9.04 15.47 -14.19
C SER A 86 -10.40 16.14 -14.04
N PHE A 87 -10.96 16.12 -12.82
CA PHE A 87 -12.22 16.77 -12.50
C PHE A 87 -12.13 18.29 -12.63
N LYS A 88 -11.08 18.92 -12.06
CA LYS A 88 -10.81 20.35 -12.15
C LYS A 88 -10.67 20.81 -13.60
N ILE A 89 -9.95 20.05 -14.43
CA ILE A 89 -9.80 20.34 -15.86
C ILE A 89 -11.14 20.26 -16.58
N SER A 90 -11.98 19.27 -16.25
CA SER A 90 -13.26 19.04 -16.93
C SER A 90 -14.36 20.02 -16.53
N HIS A 91 -14.40 20.40 -15.25
CA HIS A 91 -15.50 21.19 -14.68
C HIS A 91 -15.10 22.61 -14.28
N GLY A 92 -13.81 22.90 -14.08
CA GLY A 92 -13.30 24.19 -13.62
C GLY A 92 -13.45 24.45 -12.12
N PHE A 93 -13.88 23.45 -11.34
CA PHE A 93 -14.12 23.55 -9.89
C PHE A 93 -13.52 22.35 -9.16
N LEU A 94 -13.34 22.46 -7.85
CA LEU A 94 -13.02 21.32 -7.00
C LEU A 94 -14.21 20.34 -6.92
N PRO A 95 -13.95 19.03 -6.76
CA PRO A 95 -15.00 18.10 -6.37
C PRO A 95 -15.60 18.55 -5.02
N GLY A 96 -16.88 18.25 -4.76
CA GLY A 96 -17.64 18.82 -3.63
C GLY A 96 -18.17 20.24 -3.86
N ASP A 97 -17.35 21.16 -4.38
CA ASP A 97 -17.69 22.59 -4.56
C ASP A 97 -18.40 22.89 -5.91
N CYS A 98 -18.43 21.93 -6.84
CA CYS A 98 -18.99 22.16 -8.18
C CYS A 98 -20.47 22.62 -8.17
N PRO A 99 -20.81 23.80 -8.73
CA PRO A 99 -22.18 24.36 -8.70
C PRO A 99 -23.10 23.83 -9.82
N HIS A 100 -22.64 22.86 -10.61
CA HIS A 100 -23.41 22.33 -11.73
C HIS A 100 -24.66 21.59 -11.25
N LYS A 101 -25.84 22.00 -11.75
CA LYS A 101 -27.14 21.42 -11.39
C LYS A 101 -27.29 19.91 -11.67
N ASN A 102 -26.45 19.36 -12.54
CA ASN A 102 -26.44 17.94 -12.88
C ASN A 102 -25.62 17.09 -11.90
N MET A 103 -24.90 17.71 -10.97
CA MET A 103 -24.17 17.02 -9.90
C MET A 103 -25.09 16.64 -8.74
N TYR A 104 -24.76 15.55 -8.05
CA TYR A 104 -25.45 15.16 -6.83
C TYR A 104 -25.09 16.13 -5.71
N LYS A 105 -26.06 16.91 -5.21
CA LYS A 105 -25.84 17.97 -4.20
C LYS A 105 -24.76 18.97 -4.63
N PRO A 106 -25.08 19.87 -5.59
CA PRO A 106 -24.11 20.85 -6.06
C PRO A 106 -23.61 21.74 -4.92
N GLY A 107 -22.32 22.06 -4.97
CA GLY A 107 -21.69 23.04 -4.08
C GLY A 107 -22.02 24.47 -4.50
N ASN A 108 -21.33 25.42 -3.89
CA ASN A 108 -21.57 26.85 -4.11
C ASN A 108 -20.61 27.49 -5.14
N GLY A 109 -19.53 26.81 -5.54
CA GLY A 109 -18.56 27.24 -6.54
C GLY A 109 -17.58 28.30 -6.03
N ASN A 110 -17.32 28.36 -4.72
CA ASN A 110 -16.45 29.37 -4.09
C ASN A 110 -14.97 28.94 -4.00
N ASN A 111 -14.60 27.78 -4.55
CA ASN A 111 -13.28 27.13 -4.45
C ASN A 111 -12.87 26.72 -3.03
N ILE A 112 -13.83 26.54 -2.14
CA ILE A 112 -13.62 26.11 -0.75
C ILE A 112 -14.43 24.84 -0.57
N ILE A 113 -13.83 23.81 0.04
CA ILE A 113 -14.56 22.58 0.34
C ILE A 113 -15.08 22.67 1.78
N GLU A 114 -16.35 23.04 1.96
CA GLU A 114 -16.94 23.22 3.28
C GLU A 114 -17.14 21.91 4.06
N GLY A 115 -17.13 22.05 5.39
CA GLY A 115 -17.37 21.00 6.38
C GLY A 115 -16.18 20.09 6.67
N LYS A 116 -16.37 19.19 7.63
CA LYS A 116 -15.35 18.21 8.04
C LYS A 116 -15.50 16.94 7.23
N GLY A 117 -14.40 16.24 6.99
CA GLY A 117 -14.34 15.12 6.06
C GLY A 117 -15.41 14.00 6.19
N LEU A 118 -16.01 13.78 7.36
CA LEU A 118 -17.10 12.82 7.58
C LEU A 118 -18.44 13.46 7.97
N GLU A 119 -18.52 14.79 7.93
CA GLU A 119 -19.70 15.56 8.28
C GLU A 119 -20.75 15.40 7.18
N LYS A 120 -21.86 14.74 7.52
CA LYS A 120 -22.93 14.50 6.55
C LYS A 120 -23.42 15.79 5.93
N ASP A 121 -23.76 15.72 4.64
CA ASP A 121 -24.31 16.82 3.85
C ASP A 121 -23.36 18.01 3.64
N SER A 122 -22.10 17.90 4.06
CA SER A 122 -21.06 18.88 3.72
C SER A 122 -20.50 18.66 2.31
N GLU A 123 -19.88 19.69 1.74
CA GLU A 123 -19.17 19.58 0.46
C GLU A 123 -18.01 18.59 0.56
N SER A 124 -17.32 18.53 1.71
CA SER A 124 -16.28 17.53 2.00
C SER A 124 -16.80 16.09 1.94
N TYR A 125 -18.06 15.87 2.31
CA TYR A 125 -18.71 14.56 2.25
C TYR A 125 -19.13 14.18 0.82
N VAL A 126 -19.68 15.14 0.09
CA VAL A 126 -20.13 14.98 -1.31
C VAL A 126 -18.95 14.94 -2.30
N PHE A 127 -17.78 15.40 -1.89
CA PHE A 127 -16.53 15.37 -2.65
C PHE A 127 -16.30 14.07 -3.42
N TRP A 128 -16.45 12.94 -2.72
CA TRP A 128 -16.21 11.62 -3.29
C TRP A 128 -17.30 11.18 -4.26
N ASP A 129 -18.54 11.62 -4.08
CA ASP A 129 -19.62 11.36 -5.03
C ASP A 129 -19.38 12.10 -6.34
N HIS A 130 -18.92 13.37 -6.28
CA HIS A 130 -18.53 14.13 -7.47
C HIS A 130 -17.41 13.42 -8.25
N LEU A 131 -16.37 12.95 -7.54
CA LEU A 131 -15.29 12.16 -8.15
C LEU A 131 -15.78 10.83 -8.74
N TYR A 132 -16.65 10.12 -8.03
CA TYR A 132 -17.23 8.86 -8.49
C TYR A 132 -18.04 9.05 -9.78
N MET A 133 -18.86 10.10 -9.85
CA MET A 133 -19.68 10.41 -11.02
C MET A 133 -18.83 10.77 -12.25
N HIS A 134 -17.65 11.36 -12.04
CA HIS A 134 -16.72 11.74 -13.12
C HIS A 134 -15.92 10.56 -13.67
N GLU A 135 -15.26 9.78 -12.80
CA GLU A 135 -14.39 8.67 -13.23
C GLU A 135 -15.14 7.34 -13.41
N ASN A 136 -16.43 7.31 -13.04
CA ASN A 136 -17.45 6.30 -13.31
C ASN A 136 -17.06 4.82 -13.08
N THR A 137 -15.99 4.52 -12.31
CA THR A 137 -15.59 3.17 -11.82
C THR A 137 -14.27 3.16 -11.03
N LYS A 138 -13.34 4.13 -11.24
CA LYS A 138 -12.00 4.07 -10.63
C LYS A 138 -11.96 4.39 -9.14
N ILE A 139 -12.91 5.19 -8.67
CA ILE A 139 -13.05 5.57 -7.27
C ILE A 139 -14.24 4.79 -6.70
N PRO A 140 -14.17 4.26 -5.48
CA PRO A 140 -15.32 3.61 -4.85
C PRO A 140 -16.44 4.64 -4.61
N LYS A 141 -17.70 4.23 -4.79
CA LYS A 141 -18.86 5.03 -4.38
C LYS A 141 -18.99 5.03 -2.86
N SER A 142 -18.20 5.87 -2.22
CA SER A 142 -18.17 6.02 -0.76
C SER A 142 -17.65 7.41 -0.41
N HIS A 143 -18.17 7.99 0.66
CA HIS A 143 -17.77 9.31 1.19
C HIS A 143 -16.35 9.35 1.82
N PHE A 144 -15.55 8.33 1.54
CA PHE A 144 -14.16 8.18 1.97
C PHE A 144 -13.53 7.02 1.21
N ILE A 145 -12.20 6.94 1.18
CA ILE A 145 -11.47 5.77 0.68
C ILE A 145 -10.91 4.97 1.86
N SER A 146 -11.23 3.68 1.96
CA SER A 146 -10.63 2.83 2.99
C SER A 146 -9.17 2.51 2.65
N VAL A 147 -8.31 2.65 3.67
CA VAL A 147 -6.90 2.26 3.64
C VAL A 147 -6.62 1.22 4.72
N MET A 148 -5.38 0.72 4.72
CA MET A 148 -4.95 -0.31 5.66
C MET A 148 -5.22 0.04 7.13
N GLY A 149 -5.35 -0.98 7.99
CA GLY A 149 -5.40 -0.79 9.45
C GLY A 149 -6.65 -0.07 9.97
N GLY A 150 -7.74 -0.06 9.18
CA GLY A 150 -8.97 0.66 9.51
C GLY A 150 -8.88 2.16 9.32
N GLY A 151 -7.83 2.64 8.63
CA GLY A 151 -7.72 4.03 8.24
C GLY A 151 -8.62 4.37 7.06
N ILE A 152 -8.87 5.65 6.87
CA ILE A 152 -9.61 6.19 5.74
C ILE A 152 -8.93 7.47 5.22
N ILE A 153 -9.25 7.83 3.98
CA ILE A 153 -8.91 9.13 3.38
C ILE A 153 -10.16 10.00 3.39
N THR A 154 -10.05 11.20 3.94
CA THR A 154 -11.09 12.24 3.88
C THR A 154 -10.50 13.53 3.33
N VAL A 155 -11.34 14.46 2.91
CA VAL A 155 -10.92 15.80 2.50
C VAL A 155 -11.39 16.82 3.54
N GLU A 156 -10.65 17.90 3.74
CA GLU A 156 -11.07 19.01 4.57
C GLU A 156 -10.37 20.29 4.12
N GLN A 157 -11.10 21.41 4.17
CA GLN A 157 -10.51 22.74 4.01
C GLN A 157 -9.90 23.23 5.32
N ASN A 158 -8.69 23.78 5.21
CA ASN A 158 -7.92 24.40 6.27
C ASN A 158 -7.77 23.56 7.56
N PRO A 159 -7.45 22.25 7.47
CA PRO A 159 -7.42 21.41 8.65
C PRO A 159 -6.25 21.78 9.56
N ASP A 160 -6.53 21.89 10.87
CA ASP A 160 -5.51 22.11 11.90
C ASP A 160 -4.62 23.35 11.66
N GLY A 161 -5.18 24.38 11.02
CA GLY A 161 -4.49 25.64 10.72
C GLY A 161 -3.60 25.59 9.48
N LEU A 162 -3.63 24.51 8.71
CA LEU A 162 -3.09 24.49 7.35
C LEU A 162 -3.98 25.36 6.46
N GLU A 163 -3.42 26.01 5.45
CA GLU A 163 -4.19 26.71 4.41
C GLU A 163 -4.49 25.75 3.25
N ASP A 164 -5.58 25.97 2.53
CA ASP A 164 -6.08 25.18 1.39
C ASP A 164 -6.80 23.87 1.76
N ALA A 165 -7.18 23.09 0.74
CA ALA A 165 -7.80 21.79 0.89
C ALA A 165 -6.74 20.69 1.00
N TRP A 166 -6.99 19.75 1.91
CA TRP A 166 -6.06 18.64 2.16
C TRP A 166 -6.81 17.31 2.23
N LEU A 167 -6.19 16.28 1.67
CA LEU A 167 -6.49 14.88 1.94
C LEU A 167 -5.86 14.49 3.27
N ILE A 168 -6.69 14.06 4.22
CA ILE A 168 -6.29 13.59 5.54
C ILE A 168 -6.36 12.07 5.53
N ILE A 169 -5.24 11.43 5.92
CA ILE A 169 -5.13 9.97 5.98
C ILE A 169 -4.86 9.56 7.41
N GLY A 170 -5.86 8.91 8.01
CA GLY A 170 -5.82 8.52 9.40
C GLY A 170 -6.99 7.65 9.79
N LYS A 171 -7.09 7.35 11.09
CA LYS A 171 -8.26 6.64 11.63
C LYS A 171 -9.44 7.60 11.78
N PRO A 172 -10.67 7.14 11.51
CA PRO A 172 -11.85 7.96 11.76
C PRO A 172 -11.98 8.25 13.27
N VAL A 173 -12.19 9.52 13.59
CA VAL A 173 -12.46 10.02 14.94
C VAL A 173 -13.89 10.51 14.97
N THR A 174 -14.80 9.69 15.49
CA THR A 174 -16.25 9.93 15.48
C THR A 174 -16.66 11.22 16.20
N SER A 175 -15.93 11.63 17.24
CA SER A 175 -16.22 12.86 17.98
C SER A 175 -15.98 14.14 17.17
N THR A 176 -15.17 14.07 16.12
CA THR A 176 -14.82 15.24 15.31
C THR A 176 -15.31 15.17 13.87
N ASN A 177 -15.85 14.01 13.44
CA ASN A 177 -16.16 13.72 12.04
C ASN A 177 -14.94 13.91 11.11
N ARG A 178 -13.74 13.53 11.57
CA ARG A 178 -12.48 13.66 10.81
C ARG A 178 -11.73 12.34 10.75
N ALA A 179 -10.91 12.14 9.73
CA ALA A 179 -9.95 11.04 9.65
C ALA A 179 -8.56 11.43 10.19
N ASN A 180 -8.50 12.25 11.24
CA ASN A 180 -7.24 12.76 11.76
C ASN A 180 -6.60 11.87 12.85
N GLY A 181 -7.17 10.70 13.11
CA GLY A 181 -6.68 9.78 14.14
C GLY A 181 -5.36 9.11 13.74
N PRO A 182 -4.52 8.76 14.72
CA PRO A 182 -3.22 8.13 14.47
C PRO A 182 -3.36 6.80 13.71
N LEU A 183 -2.66 6.69 12.57
CA LEU A 183 -2.68 5.49 11.73
C LEU A 183 -1.30 4.89 11.46
N PHE A 184 -0.31 5.72 11.14
CA PHE A 184 0.98 5.26 10.63
C PHE A 184 2.05 5.21 11.71
N SER A 185 2.89 4.18 11.71
CA SER A 185 4.17 4.24 12.43
C SER A 185 5.14 5.17 11.70
N TYR A 186 6.22 5.59 12.37
CA TYR A 186 7.26 6.41 11.74
C TYR A 186 7.82 5.76 10.47
N THR A 187 8.15 4.46 10.53
CA THR A 187 8.68 3.71 9.38
C THR A 187 7.74 3.74 8.18
N ASN A 188 6.44 3.54 8.44
CA ASN A 188 5.40 3.53 7.42
C ASN A 188 5.25 4.91 6.77
N ILE A 189 5.37 5.97 7.56
CA ILE A 189 5.34 7.34 7.04
C ILE A 189 6.54 7.65 6.17
N ILE A 190 7.74 7.23 6.57
CA ILE A 190 8.93 7.46 5.75
C ILE A 190 8.84 6.71 4.43
N GLU A 191 8.28 5.50 4.43
CA GLU A 191 8.02 4.76 3.19
C GLU A 191 6.94 5.43 2.34
N LEU A 192 5.86 5.92 2.95
CA LEU A 192 4.83 6.70 2.27
C LEU A 192 5.42 7.97 1.63
N ILE A 193 6.21 8.74 2.39
CA ILE A 193 6.90 9.94 1.89
C ILE A 193 7.78 9.59 0.70
N LYS A 194 8.60 8.54 0.79
CA LYS A 194 9.49 8.15 -0.32
C LYS A 194 8.71 7.81 -1.58
N ASN A 195 7.65 7.01 -1.45
CA ASN A 195 6.82 6.60 -2.59
C ASN A 195 6.01 7.76 -3.20
N LEU A 196 5.76 8.82 -2.42
CA LEU A 196 5.01 9.99 -2.83
C LEU A 196 5.92 11.12 -3.35
N SER A 197 7.09 11.32 -2.76
CA SER A 197 8.08 12.36 -3.10
C SER A 197 8.58 12.24 -4.53
N ASP A 198 8.67 11.02 -5.07
CA ASP A 198 8.95 10.80 -6.50
C ASP A 198 7.85 11.38 -7.43
N SER A 199 6.70 11.80 -6.87
CA SER A 199 5.53 12.29 -7.62
C SER A 199 4.93 13.60 -7.10
N ILE A 200 5.43 14.15 -5.99
CA ILE A 200 4.80 15.25 -5.26
C ILE A 200 5.90 16.22 -4.82
N ASP A 201 5.76 17.50 -5.16
CA ASP A 201 6.66 18.57 -4.68
C ASP A 201 6.64 18.66 -3.15
N ASP A 202 7.79 18.98 -2.55
CA ASP A 202 8.08 18.92 -1.11
C ASP A 202 7.16 19.81 -0.22
N GLY A 203 6.31 20.64 -0.81
CA GLY A 203 5.35 21.51 -0.14
C GLY A 203 3.97 20.90 0.14
N GLU A 204 3.66 19.71 -0.40
CA GLU A 204 2.29 19.17 -0.36
C GLU A 204 2.06 18.10 0.72
N LEU A 205 3.05 17.73 1.53
CA LEU A 205 2.91 16.68 2.54
C LEU A 205 3.24 17.19 3.94
N MET A 206 2.25 17.15 4.82
CA MET A 206 2.38 17.51 6.24
C MET A 206 2.01 16.31 7.11
N ILE A 207 2.60 16.23 8.30
CA ILE A 207 2.41 15.11 9.22
C ILE A 207 2.09 15.64 10.61
N LYS A 208 1.15 15.00 11.29
CA LYS A 208 0.78 15.30 12.67
C LYS A 208 0.98 14.07 13.55
N THR A 209 1.50 14.28 14.75
CA THR A 209 1.56 13.24 15.80
C THR A 209 0.32 13.32 16.67
N ALA A 210 -0.09 12.21 17.28
CA ALA A 210 -1.28 12.18 18.15
C ALA A 210 -1.24 13.18 19.32
N ASN A 211 -0.04 13.64 19.71
CA ASN A 211 0.16 14.54 20.86
C ASN A 211 0.48 15.98 20.46
N GLU A 212 0.60 16.27 19.16
CA GLU A 212 0.92 17.62 18.66
C GLU A 212 -0.35 18.31 18.16
N GLY A 213 -0.47 19.62 18.43
CA GLY A 213 -1.63 20.41 18.04
C GLY A 213 -1.67 20.74 16.54
N SER A 214 -0.49 20.86 15.91
CA SER A 214 -0.33 21.27 14.52
C SER A 214 0.40 20.23 13.68
N ALA A 215 0.06 20.18 12.38
CA ALA A 215 0.80 19.40 11.40
C ALA A 215 2.10 20.13 11.02
N LYS A 216 3.17 19.38 10.76
CA LYS A 216 4.51 19.90 10.44
C LYS A 216 5.09 19.19 9.24
N LYS A 217 6.12 19.78 8.63
CA LYS A 217 6.87 19.11 7.56
C LYS A 217 7.58 17.86 8.10
N PRO A 218 7.78 16.81 7.28
CA PRO A 218 8.50 15.61 7.70
C PRO A 218 9.89 15.87 8.29
N GLU A 219 10.59 16.88 7.78
CA GLU A 219 11.96 17.26 8.17
C GLU A 219 12.01 17.89 9.57
N GLU A 220 10.94 18.58 9.97
CA GLU A 220 10.82 19.28 11.25
C GLU A 220 10.46 18.34 12.41
N ILE A 221 10.19 17.07 12.12
CA ILE A 221 9.92 16.06 13.15
C ILE A 221 11.21 15.80 13.93
N SER A 222 11.18 16.11 15.23
CA SER A 222 12.34 16.00 16.12
C SER A 222 13.00 14.62 16.10
N ASN A 223 14.32 14.56 16.33
CA ASN A 223 15.05 13.29 16.36
C ASN A 223 14.54 12.33 17.46
N GLU A 224 13.98 12.86 18.56
CA GLU A 224 13.30 12.06 19.60
C GLU A 224 12.04 11.37 19.07
N ASN A 225 11.29 12.03 18.18
CA ASN A 225 10.13 11.44 17.51
C ASN A 225 10.53 10.33 16.54
N LYS A 226 11.71 10.43 15.91
CA LYS A 226 12.25 9.41 14.98
C LYS A 226 12.66 8.11 15.70
N GLN A 227 13.11 8.21 16.95
CA GLN A 227 13.54 7.04 17.74
C GLN A 227 12.39 6.32 18.46
N SER A 228 11.23 6.96 18.60
CA SER A 228 10.09 6.34 19.28
C SER A 228 9.23 5.51 18.33
N SER A 229 9.50 4.20 18.26
CA SER A 229 8.68 3.22 17.52
C SER A 229 7.21 3.15 17.95
N LYS A 230 6.84 3.82 19.05
CA LYS A 230 5.47 3.89 19.58
C LYS A 230 4.68 5.10 19.10
N LYS A 231 5.31 6.10 18.48
CA LYS A 231 4.57 7.27 18.00
C LYS A 231 3.84 6.91 16.72
N ILE A 232 2.56 7.26 16.69
CA ILE A 232 1.66 7.03 15.58
C ILE A 232 1.26 8.40 15.03
N PHE A 233 1.12 8.46 13.71
CA PHE A 233 1.03 9.69 12.95
C PHE A 233 -0.16 9.67 12.00
N THR A 234 -0.54 10.87 11.58
CA THR A 234 -1.56 11.17 10.57
C THR A 234 -0.90 11.95 9.45
N ALA A 235 -1.22 11.62 8.20
CA ALA A 235 -0.67 12.29 7.03
C ALA A 235 -1.69 13.25 6.40
N TYR A 236 -1.22 14.38 5.92
CA TYR A 236 -2.00 15.44 5.28
C TYR A 236 -1.36 15.71 3.92
N ILE A 237 -2.14 15.65 2.86
CA ILE A 237 -1.67 15.83 1.49
C ILE A 237 -2.48 16.93 0.81
N ARG A 238 -1.81 18.00 0.35
CA ARG A 238 -2.46 19.13 -0.32
C ARG A 238 -3.03 18.70 -1.69
N ILE A 239 -4.14 19.33 -2.08
CA ILE A 239 -4.84 19.16 -3.38
C ILE A 239 -5.16 20.50 -4.05
#